data_AF-A0A6B0T0G4-F1
#
_entry.id   AF-A0A6B0T0G4-F1
#
_cell.length_a   1.000
_cell.length_b   1.000
_cell.length_c   1.000
_cell.angle_alpha   90.00
_cell.angle_beta   90.00
_cell.angle_gamma   90.00
#
_symmetry.space_group_name_H-M   'P 1'
#
loop_
_entity.id
_entity.type
_entity.pdbx_description
1 polymer ?
#
loop_
_entity_poly.entity_id
_entity_poly.type
_entity_poly.pdbx_seq_one_letter_code
_entity_poly.pdbx_strand_id
1 'polypeptide(L)'
;MNRRAPELALLTGVLLAVPIGAFALWATGDLSRSLLTGVALLYPFSVYAIYHDDDPTAVLPPRAVAVAGTLVGAVLVADAAATGGTAAATLRGALMGLLVAAPAWIYAVTYAPVRTLPDGRALLLAGAGGGVALLLAGLLLGTPFGAAAALVLWITGAIAARAAGFAATPTARLGAVAAGAVLGVAVLFAALFAGSVSPAAVLSAVALALAPALYYGLTVETASFE
;
A
#
# COMPACT_ATOMS: atom_id res chain seq x y z
N MET A 1 28.85 9.51 -8.47
CA MET A 1 29.07 8.05 -8.33
C MET A 1 28.89 7.36 -9.68
N ASN A 2 29.21 6.07 -9.85
CA ASN A 2 29.10 5.38 -11.14
C ASN A 2 27.63 5.04 -11.45
N ARG A 3 26.97 5.83 -12.31
CA ARG A 3 25.54 5.68 -12.71
C ARG A 3 25.16 4.28 -13.21
N ARG A 4 26.12 3.47 -13.65
CA ARG A 4 25.84 2.14 -14.21
C ARG A 4 25.47 1.08 -13.17
N ALA A 5 25.84 1.25 -11.90
CA ALA A 5 25.57 0.23 -10.89
C ALA A 5 24.07 0.10 -10.53
N PRO A 6 23.31 1.20 -10.32
CA PRO A 6 21.85 1.14 -10.16
C PRO A 6 21.11 0.54 -11.36
N GLU A 7 21.49 0.93 -12.58
CA GLU A 7 20.91 0.38 -13.83
C GLU A 7 21.12 -1.14 -13.93
N LEU A 8 22.34 -1.62 -13.66
CA LEU A 8 22.66 -3.05 -13.69
C LEU A 8 21.92 -3.83 -12.61
N ALA A 9 21.70 -3.23 -11.43
CA ALA A 9 20.90 -3.86 -10.38
C ALA A 9 19.45 -4.07 -10.84
N LEU A 10 18.82 -3.06 -11.44
CA LEU A 10 17.47 -3.18 -12.01
C LEU A 10 17.39 -4.24 -13.10
N LEU A 11 18.35 -4.23 -14.04
CA LEU A 11 18.41 -5.25 -15.09
C LEU A 11 18.55 -6.66 -14.51
N THR A 12 19.38 -6.82 -13.49
CA THR A 12 19.55 -8.10 -12.78
C THR A 12 18.25 -8.52 -12.10
N GLY A 13 17.58 -7.59 -11.41
CA GLY A 13 16.28 -7.83 -10.78
C GLY A 13 15.22 -8.28 -11.78
N VAL A 14 15.12 -7.62 -12.94
CA VAL A 14 14.19 -8.00 -14.01
C VAL A 14 14.55 -9.35 -14.62
N LEU A 15 15.83 -9.60 -14.91
CA LEU A 15 16.34 -10.86 -15.45
C LEU A 15 16.16 -12.05 -14.50
N LEU A 16 16.05 -11.82 -13.19
CA LEU A 16 15.71 -12.84 -12.22
C LEU A 16 14.19 -12.99 -12.07
N ALA A 17 13.48 -11.88 -11.87
CA ALA A 17 12.07 -11.86 -11.57
C ALA A 17 11.20 -12.43 -12.72
N VAL A 18 11.49 -12.04 -13.97
CA VAL A 18 10.66 -12.44 -15.12
C VAL A 18 10.76 -13.93 -15.42
N PRO A 19 11.95 -14.54 -15.56
CA PRO A 19 12.05 -15.98 -15.82
C PRO A 19 11.57 -16.82 -14.65
N ILE A 20 11.88 -16.43 -13.40
CA ILE A 20 11.41 -17.17 -12.22
C ILE A 20 9.89 -17.07 -12.10
N GLY A 21 9.31 -15.90 -12.29
CA GLY A 21 7.85 -15.71 -12.30
C GLY A 21 7.17 -16.50 -13.41
N ALA A 22 7.72 -16.49 -14.63
CA ALA A 22 7.20 -17.26 -15.75
C ALA A 22 7.30 -18.78 -15.52
N PHE A 23 8.43 -19.25 -14.97
CA PHE A 23 8.61 -20.64 -14.60
C PHE A 23 7.64 -21.06 -13.48
N ALA A 24 7.49 -20.24 -12.44
CA ALA A 24 6.54 -20.48 -11.36
C ALA A 24 5.10 -20.57 -11.89
N LEU A 25 4.73 -19.68 -12.82
CA LEU A 25 3.41 -19.69 -13.46
C LEU A 25 3.20 -20.97 -14.26
N TRP A 26 4.18 -21.36 -15.08
CA TRP A 26 4.14 -22.59 -15.85
C TRP A 26 4.05 -23.83 -14.94
N ALA A 27 4.81 -23.86 -13.84
CA ALA A 27 4.90 -25.01 -12.95
C ALA A 27 3.67 -25.15 -12.03
N THR A 28 3.07 -24.03 -11.59
CA THR A 28 2.00 -24.05 -10.58
C THR A 28 0.61 -23.74 -11.13
N GLY A 29 0.53 -23.07 -12.28
CA GLY A 29 -0.73 -22.50 -12.80
C GLY A 29 -1.32 -21.37 -11.95
N ASP A 30 -0.66 -20.96 -10.86
CA ASP A 30 -1.15 -19.94 -9.93
C ASP A 30 -0.59 -18.57 -10.31
N LEU A 31 -1.41 -17.76 -10.99
CA LEU A 31 -1.03 -16.44 -11.47
C LEU A 31 -0.67 -15.49 -10.32
N SER A 32 -1.52 -15.41 -9.30
CA SER A 32 -1.29 -14.52 -8.16
C SER A 32 0.03 -14.82 -7.45
N ARG A 33 0.28 -16.08 -7.10
CA ARG A 33 1.52 -16.46 -6.40
C ARG A 33 2.75 -16.19 -7.27
N SER A 34 2.68 -16.54 -8.55
CA SER A 34 3.80 -16.36 -9.47
C SER A 34 4.15 -14.89 -9.68
N LEU A 35 3.14 -14.03 -9.83
CA LEU A 35 3.34 -12.58 -9.90
C LEU A 35 3.92 -12.01 -8.61
N LEU A 36 3.38 -12.40 -7.45
CA LEU A 36 3.90 -11.94 -6.15
C LEU A 36 5.35 -12.39 -5.94
N THR A 37 5.72 -13.60 -6.35
CA THR A 37 7.11 -14.07 -6.32
C THR A 37 8.00 -13.20 -7.20
N GLY A 38 7.59 -12.91 -8.44
CA GLY A 38 8.33 -12.02 -9.33
C GLY A 38 8.52 -10.62 -8.75
N VAL A 39 7.45 -10.01 -8.21
CA VAL A 39 7.52 -8.69 -7.57
C VAL A 39 8.43 -8.71 -6.34
N ALA A 40 8.30 -9.72 -5.48
CA ALA A 40 9.13 -9.85 -4.28
C ALA A 40 10.63 -9.97 -4.62
N LEU A 41 10.96 -10.66 -5.72
CA LEU A 41 12.33 -10.76 -6.22
C LEU A 41 12.83 -9.43 -6.81
N LEU A 42 11.97 -8.65 -7.46
CA LEU A 42 12.33 -7.38 -8.08
C LEU A 42 12.58 -6.26 -7.04
N TYR A 43 11.79 -6.22 -5.97
CA TYR A 43 11.83 -5.15 -4.96
C TYR A 43 13.20 -4.83 -4.34
N PRO A 44 14.03 -5.79 -3.88
CA PRO A 44 15.34 -5.44 -3.33
C PRO A 44 16.24 -4.72 -4.33
N PHE A 45 16.17 -5.08 -5.62
CA PHE A 45 16.93 -4.42 -6.68
C PHE A 45 16.39 -3.02 -6.98
N SER A 46 15.07 -2.86 -7.00
CA SER A 46 14.44 -1.54 -7.14
C SER A 46 14.80 -0.61 -6.00
N VAL A 47 14.71 -1.08 -4.76
CA VAL A 47 15.10 -0.30 -3.57
C VAL A 47 16.58 0.07 -3.62
N TYR A 48 17.45 -0.89 -3.99
CA TYR A 48 18.88 -0.62 -4.15
C TYR A 48 19.13 0.48 -5.16
N ALA A 49 18.50 0.39 -6.34
CA ALA A 49 18.69 1.38 -7.40
C ALA A 49 18.15 2.76 -7.00
N ILE A 50 17.00 2.84 -6.34
CA ILE A 50 16.44 4.10 -5.85
C ILE A 50 17.34 4.77 -4.81
N TYR A 51 17.93 3.98 -3.91
CA TYR A 51 18.74 4.52 -2.80
C TYR A 51 20.16 4.94 -3.23
N HIS A 52 20.74 4.29 -4.24
CA HIS A 52 22.13 4.51 -4.65
C HIS A 52 22.30 5.28 -5.96
N ASP A 53 21.19 5.65 -6.64
CA ASP A 53 21.22 6.52 -7.81
C ASP A 53 21.00 7.98 -7.41
N ASP A 54 21.80 8.87 -8.00
CA ASP A 54 21.68 10.31 -7.82
C ASP A 54 20.41 10.85 -8.53
N ASP A 55 19.97 10.19 -9.61
CA ASP A 55 18.73 10.52 -10.33
C ASP A 55 17.98 9.24 -10.74
N PRO A 56 17.21 8.62 -9.83
CA PRO A 56 16.51 7.37 -10.12
C PRO A 56 15.44 7.52 -11.20
N THR A 57 14.99 8.75 -11.49
CA THR A 57 13.89 9.00 -12.43
C THR A 57 14.30 8.81 -13.90
N ALA A 58 15.60 8.86 -14.18
CA ALA A 58 16.14 8.60 -15.51
C ALA A 58 15.88 7.16 -15.98
N VAL A 59 15.95 6.19 -15.06
CA VAL A 59 15.79 4.75 -15.35
C VAL A 59 14.40 4.25 -14.97
N LEU A 60 13.81 4.84 -13.93
CA LEU A 60 12.47 4.51 -13.44
C LEU A 60 11.54 5.73 -13.60
N PRO A 61 10.98 5.99 -14.78
CA PRO A 61 10.06 7.11 -14.95
C PRO A 61 8.87 6.99 -13.99
N PRO A 62 8.60 7.97 -13.10
CA PRO A 62 7.58 7.89 -12.06
C PRO A 62 6.21 7.43 -12.56
N ARG A 63 5.78 7.95 -13.71
CA ARG A 63 4.50 7.58 -14.34
C ARG A 63 4.48 6.13 -14.82
N ALA A 64 5.58 5.66 -15.42
CA ALA A 64 5.67 4.28 -15.89
C ALA A 64 5.63 3.29 -14.72
N VAL A 65 6.33 3.60 -13.63
CA VAL A 65 6.32 2.80 -12.40
C VAL A 65 4.91 2.74 -11.79
N ALA A 66 4.22 3.88 -11.66
CA ALA A 66 2.84 3.92 -11.17
C ALA A 66 1.89 3.10 -12.04
N VAL A 67 1.96 3.24 -13.37
CA VAL A 67 1.12 2.49 -14.31
C VAL A 67 1.42 1.00 -14.21
N ALA A 68 2.70 0.59 -14.22
CA ALA A 68 3.08 -0.81 -14.11
C ALA A 68 2.60 -1.42 -12.78
N GLY A 69 2.84 -0.75 -11.65
CA GLY A 69 2.37 -1.21 -10.34
C GLY A 69 0.84 -1.30 -10.26
N THR A 70 0.13 -0.34 -10.85
CA THR A 70 -1.34 -0.35 -10.91
C THR A 70 -1.87 -1.50 -11.76
N LEU A 71 -1.27 -1.75 -12.94
CA LEU A 71 -1.66 -2.83 -13.83
C LEU A 71 -1.42 -4.20 -13.18
N VAL A 72 -0.24 -4.43 -12.60
CA VAL A 72 0.06 -5.69 -11.89
C VAL A 72 -0.88 -5.85 -10.69
N GLY A 73 -1.13 -4.78 -9.94
CA GLY A 73 -2.07 -4.80 -8.84
C GLY A 73 -3.50 -5.13 -9.28
N ALA A 74 -3.96 -4.55 -10.40
CA ALA A 74 -5.28 -4.84 -10.98
C ALA A 74 -5.41 -6.30 -11.45
N VAL A 75 -4.34 -6.87 -12.00
CA VAL A 75 -4.30 -8.30 -12.39
C VAL A 75 -4.48 -9.20 -11.16
N LEU A 76 -3.85 -8.89 -10.02
CA LEU A 76 -4.03 -9.66 -8.78
C LEU A 76 -5.46 -9.60 -8.25
N VAL A 77 -6.12 -8.44 -8.36
CA VAL A 77 -7.54 -8.29 -8.00
C VAL A 77 -8.43 -9.11 -8.94
N ALA A 78 -8.19 -9.00 -10.25
CA ALA A 78 -8.96 -9.70 -11.27
C ALA A 78 -8.81 -11.22 -11.14
N ASP A 79 -7.59 -11.71 -10.91
CA ASP A 79 -7.31 -13.14 -10.70
C ASP A 79 -8.04 -13.67 -9.46
N ALA A 80 -7.98 -12.95 -8.34
CA ALA A 80 -8.67 -13.35 -7.11
C ALA A 80 -10.19 -13.35 -7.27
N ALA A 81 -10.75 -12.40 -8.03
CA ALA A 81 -12.17 -12.35 -8.35
C ALA A 81 -12.58 -13.52 -9.28
N ALA A 82 -11.76 -13.83 -10.29
CA ALA A 82 -12.03 -14.88 -11.27
C ALA A 82 -11.92 -16.29 -10.68
N THR A 83 -10.94 -16.52 -9.80
CA THR A 83 -10.65 -17.85 -9.23
C THR A 83 -11.39 -18.13 -7.93
N GLY A 84 -11.63 -17.10 -7.12
CA GLY A 84 -12.23 -17.25 -5.79
C GLY A 84 -13.75 -17.09 -5.75
N GLY A 85 -14.35 -16.39 -6.71
CA GLY A 85 -15.81 -16.24 -6.86
C GLY A 85 -16.56 -15.60 -5.68
N THR A 86 -15.85 -15.08 -4.67
CA THR A 86 -16.43 -14.53 -3.44
C THR A 86 -15.89 -13.14 -3.17
N ALA A 87 -16.71 -12.28 -2.55
CA ALA A 87 -16.29 -10.93 -2.17
C ALA A 87 -15.09 -10.94 -1.21
N ALA A 88 -15.00 -11.96 -0.33
CA ALA A 88 -13.86 -12.21 0.54
C ALA A 88 -12.56 -12.47 -0.25
N ALA A 89 -12.62 -13.29 -1.29
CA ALA A 89 -11.49 -13.54 -2.18
C ALA A 89 -11.09 -12.27 -2.94
N THR A 90 -12.05 -11.47 -3.39
CA THR A 90 -11.78 -10.18 -4.03
C THR A 90 -11.08 -9.21 -3.08
N LEU A 91 -11.47 -9.14 -1.80
CA LEU A 91 -10.75 -8.34 -0.79
C LEU A 91 -9.32 -8.82 -0.55
N ARG A 92 -9.10 -10.14 -0.56
CA ARG A 92 -7.74 -10.71 -0.52
C ARG A 92 -6.93 -10.27 -1.74
N GLY A 93 -7.53 -10.30 -2.93
CA GLY A 93 -6.92 -9.79 -4.16
C GLY A 93 -6.63 -8.29 -4.08
N ALA A 94 -7.54 -7.49 -3.50
CA ALA A 94 -7.35 -6.05 -3.28
C ALA A 94 -6.16 -5.77 -2.35
N LEU A 95 -6.02 -6.54 -1.26
CA LEU A 95 -4.84 -6.46 -0.40
C LEU A 95 -3.57 -6.78 -1.20
N MET A 96 -3.53 -7.90 -1.93
CA MET A 96 -2.36 -8.28 -2.73
C MET A 96 -2.02 -7.22 -3.78
N GLY A 97 -3.03 -6.70 -4.48
CA GLY A 97 -2.87 -5.65 -5.46
C GLY A 97 -2.34 -4.34 -4.85
N LEU A 98 -2.84 -3.95 -3.68
CA LEU A 98 -2.35 -2.79 -2.95
C LEU A 98 -0.90 -2.97 -2.48
N LEU A 99 -0.51 -4.16 -2.03
CA LEU A 99 0.88 -4.43 -1.64
C LEU A 99 1.87 -4.24 -2.79
N VAL A 100 1.43 -4.42 -4.04
CA VAL A 100 2.25 -4.18 -5.24
C VAL A 100 2.16 -2.73 -5.71
N ALA A 101 0.95 -2.18 -5.76
CA ALA A 101 0.69 -0.86 -6.31
C ALA A 101 1.10 0.27 -5.37
N ALA A 102 0.97 0.10 -4.04
CA ALA A 102 1.26 1.14 -3.07
C ALA A 102 2.74 1.60 -3.12
N PRO A 103 3.75 0.72 -3.11
CA PRO A 103 5.14 1.16 -3.23
C PRO A 103 5.43 1.88 -4.55
N ALA A 104 4.83 1.43 -5.65
CA ALA A 104 4.96 2.07 -6.96
C ALA A 104 4.35 3.47 -6.97
N TRP A 105 3.20 3.66 -6.32
CA TRP A 105 2.58 4.97 -6.16
C TRP A 105 3.36 5.87 -5.21
N ILE A 106 3.86 5.36 -4.09
CA ILE A 106 4.73 6.11 -3.16
C ILE A 106 5.97 6.61 -3.89
N TYR A 107 6.64 5.74 -4.66
CA TYR A 107 7.75 6.16 -5.53
C TYR A 107 7.32 7.27 -6.49
N ALA A 108 6.21 7.05 -7.21
CA ALA A 108 5.77 7.99 -8.22
C ALA A 108 5.44 9.37 -7.64
N VAL A 109 4.76 9.46 -6.49
CA VAL A 109 4.43 10.74 -5.87
C VAL A 109 5.62 11.44 -5.23
N THR A 110 6.62 10.67 -4.80
CA THR A 110 7.84 11.20 -4.18
C THR A 110 8.76 11.83 -5.23
N TYR A 111 8.86 11.20 -6.41
CA TYR A 111 9.79 11.61 -7.47
C TYR A 111 9.11 12.33 -8.65
N ALA A 112 7.77 12.42 -8.68
CA ALA A 112 7.08 13.20 -9.70
C ALA A 112 7.26 14.70 -9.45
N PRO A 113 7.31 15.53 -10.52
CA PRO A 113 7.31 16.97 -10.38
C PRO A 113 6.07 17.45 -9.63
N VAL A 114 6.24 18.35 -8.64
CA VAL A 114 5.16 18.86 -7.78
C VAL A 114 3.94 19.34 -8.59
N ARG A 115 4.17 20.02 -9.73
CA ARG A 115 3.11 20.50 -10.64
C ARG A 115 2.21 19.42 -11.24
N THR A 116 2.58 18.14 -11.10
CA THR A 116 1.82 17.00 -11.64
C THR A 116 1.05 16.24 -10.56
N LEU A 117 1.24 16.60 -9.29
CA LEU A 117 0.53 15.97 -8.18
C LEU A 117 -0.88 16.58 -8.03
N PRO A 118 -1.90 15.74 -7.78
CA PRO A 118 -3.20 16.22 -7.31
C PRO A 118 -3.09 16.97 -5.97
N ASP A 119 -4.13 17.70 -5.60
CA ASP A 119 -4.24 18.32 -4.27
C ASP A 119 -3.99 17.29 -3.15
N GLY A 120 -3.03 17.58 -2.28
CA GLY A 120 -2.67 16.70 -1.16
C GLY A 120 -3.84 16.40 -0.23
N ARG A 121 -4.78 17.34 -0.06
CA ARG A 121 -6.00 17.07 0.72
C ARG A 121 -6.90 16.04 0.03
N ALA A 122 -7.03 16.12 -1.29
CA ALA A 122 -7.80 15.15 -2.06
C ALA A 122 -7.16 13.75 -2.00
N LEU A 123 -5.83 13.66 -2.06
CA LEU A 123 -5.09 12.39 -1.91
C LEU A 123 -5.30 11.76 -0.52
N LEU A 124 -5.25 12.58 0.54
CA LEU A 124 -5.51 12.12 1.89
C LEU A 124 -6.95 11.59 2.03
N LEU A 125 -7.93 12.34 1.54
CA LEU A 125 -9.34 11.96 1.60
C LEU A 125 -9.64 10.71 0.75
N ALA A 126 -8.98 10.55 -0.40
CA ALA A 126 -9.12 9.37 -1.23
C ALA A 126 -8.57 8.12 -0.52
N GLY A 127 -7.36 8.21 0.06
CA GLY A 127 -6.77 7.12 0.83
C GLY A 127 -7.59 6.78 2.08
N ALA A 128 -8.05 7.79 2.82
CA ALA A 128 -8.86 7.61 4.01
C ALA A 128 -10.25 7.06 3.70
N GLY A 129 -10.96 7.64 2.73
CA GLY A 129 -12.29 7.20 2.32
C GLY A 129 -12.27 5.79 1.73
N GLY A 130 -11.31 5.49 0.86
CA GLY A 130 -11.09 4.14 0.34
C GLY A 130 -10.73 3.15 1.44
N GLY A 131 -9.89 3.56 2.40
CA GLY A 131 -9.55 2.76 3.57
C GLY A 131 -10.77 2.42 4.42
N VAL A 132 -11.63 3.40 4.73
CA VAL A 132 -12.88 3.17 5.46
C VAL A 132 -13.78 2.19 4.70
N ALA A 133 -13.93 2.36 3.38
CA ALA A 133 -14.74 1.45 2.56
C ALA A 133 -14.23 0.00 2.62
N LEU A 134 -12.91 -0.21 2.50
CA LEU A 134 -12.29 -1.53 2.60
C LEU A 134 -12.42 -2.14 3.99
N LEU A 135 -12.27 -1.34 5.04
CA LEU A 135 -12.42 -1.77 6.42
C LEU A 135 -13.86 -2.23 6.70
N LEU A 136 -14.84 -1.43 6.30
CA LEU A 136 -16.26 -1.78 6.44
C LEU A 136 -16.61 -3.03 5.64
N ALA A 137 -16.12 -3.14 4.40
CA ALA A 137 -16.30 -4.35 3.59
C ALA A 137 -15.69 -5.59 4.28
N GLY A 138 -14.50 -5.46 4.87
CA GLY A 138 -13.86 -6.54 5.63
C GLY A 138 -14.68 -6.98 6.84
N LEU A 139 -15.20 -6.03 7.62
CA LEU A 139 -16.07 -6.30 8.77
C LEU A 139 -17.38 -6.98 8.35
N LEU A 140 -18.05 -6.48 7.31
CA LEU A 140 -19.31 -7.04 6.80
C LEU A 140 -19.13 -8.48 6.29
N LEU A 141 -17.98 -8.77 5.70
CA LEU A 141 -17.65 -10.11 5.19
C LEU A 141 -16.99 -11.01 6.24
N GLY A 142 -16.70 -10.50 7.44
CA GLY A 142 -16.01 -11.24 8.50
C GLY A 142 -14.56 -11.62 8.15
N THR A 143 -13.90 -10.86 7.27
CA THR A 143 -12.55 -11.16 6.77
C THR A 143 -11.50 -10.18 7.27
N PRO A 144 -10.26 -10.63 7.53
CA PRO A 144 -9.17 -9.75 7.95
C PRO A 144 -8.62 -8.90 6.79
N PHE A 145 -8.85 -9.30 5.55
CA PHE A 145 -8.24 -8.70 4.37
C PHE A 145 -8.66 -7.24 4.16
N GLY A 146 -9.91 -6.88 4.50
CA GLY A 146 -10.39 -5.51 4.40
C GLY A 146 -9.64 -4.54 5.32
N ALA A 147 -9.39 -4.95 6.57
CA ALA A 147 -8.63 -4.13 7.53
C ALA A 147 -7.16 -3.94 7.11
N ALA A 148 -6.52 -5.01 6.63
CA ALA A 148 -5.15 -4.93 6.12
C ALA A 148 -5.06 -4.05 4.86
N ALA A 149 -5.98 -4.21 3.92
CA ALA A 149 -6.04 -3.40 2.70
C ALA A 149 -6.30 -1.93 3.02
N ALA A 150 -7.20 -1.67 3.98
CA ALA A 150 -7.51 -0.34 4.47
C ALA A 150 -6.27 0.37 5.04
N LEU A 151 -5.49 -0.34 5.87
CA LEU A 151 -4.27 0.20 6.44
C LEU A 151 -3.25 0.58 5.36
N VAL A 152 -2.99 -0.31 4.39
CA VAL A 152 -2.06 -0.05 3.28
C VAL A 152 -2.50 1.16 2.46
N LEU A 153 -3.79 1.22 2.07
CA LEU A 153 -4.32 2.31 1.27
C LEU A 153 -4.29 3.64 2.01
N TRP A 154 -4.62 3.64 3.30
CA TRP A 154 -4.58 4.82 4.14
C TRP A 154 -3.15 5.36 4.26
N ILE A 155 -2.17 4.49 4.55
CA ILE A 155 -0.75 4.88 4.66
C ILE A 155 -0.27 5.47 3.33
N THR A 156 -0.61 4.82 2.22
CA THR A 156 -0.27 5.27 0.86
C THR A 156 -0.83 6.66 0.59
N GLY A 157 -2.12 6.89 0.87
CA GLY A 157 -2.76 8.19 0.69
C GLY A 157 -2.18 9.28 1.60
N ALA A 158 -1.82 8.94 2.83
CA ALA A 158 -1.21 9.87 3.77
C ALA A 158 0.21 10.28 3.35
N ILE A 159 1.03 9.33 2.86
CA ILE A 159 2.35 9.62 2.29
C ILE A 159 2.20 10.46 1.01
N ALA A 160 1.27 10.11 0.13
CA ALA A 160 1.02 10.86 -1.11
C ALA A 160 0.55 12.30 -0.84
N ALA A 161 -0.34 12.50 0.13
CA ALA A 161 -0.78 13.82 0.56
C ALA A 161 0.39 14.68 1.02
N ARG A 162 1.29 14.08 1.82
CA ARG A 162 2.49 14.75 2.32
C ARG A 162 3.45 15.12 1.20
N ALA A 163 3.70 14.20 0.26
CA ALA A 163 4.54 14.46 -0.91
C ALA A 163 3.98 15.61 -1.78
N ALA A 164 2.66 15.77 -1.80
CA ALA A 164 1.97 16.89 -2.42
C ALA A 164 1.94 18.19 -1.58
N GLY A 165 2.65 18.24 -0.45
CA GLY A 165 2.78 19.43 0.41
C GLY A 165 1.68 19.61 1.47
N PHE A 166 0.79 18.63 1.65
CA PHE A 166 -0.23 18.72 2.71
C PHE A 166 0.40 18.49 4.09
N ALA A 167 0.24 19.47 4.98
CA ALA A 167 0.66 19.40 6.37
C ALA A 167 -0.53 19.57 7.32
N ALA A 168 -0.90 18.50 8.03
CA ALA A 168 -1.92 18.58 9.08
C ALA A 168 -1.39 19.35 10.30
N THR A 169 -2.26 20.12 10.96
CA THR A 169 -1.92 20.78 12.23
C THR A 169 -1.66 19.75 13.33
N PRO A 170 -0.81 20.03 14.34
CA PRO A 170 -0.54 19.10 15.43
C PRO A 170 -1.81 18.64 16.16
N THR A 171 -2.76 19.55 16.35
CA THR A 171 -4.07 19.26 16.97
C THR A 171 -4.90 18.30 16.13
N ALA A 172 -4.94 18.46 14.80
CA ALA A 172 -5.65 17.55 13.92
C ALA A 172 -5.03 16.14 13.93
N ARG A 173 -3.69 16.03 14.00
CA ARG A 173 -3.02 14.72 14.08
C ARG A 173 -3.31 14.00 15.39
N LEU A 174 -3.20 14.70 16.53
CA LEU A 174 -3.54 14.14 17.84
C LEU A 174 -5.02 13.75 17.92
N GLY A 175 -5.90 14.60 17.39
CA GLY A 175 -7.33 14.30 17.29
C GLY A 175 -7.61 13.04 16.46
N ALA A 176 -6.89 12.83 15.36
CA ALA A 176 -7.01 11.62 14.55
C ALA A 176 -6.54 10.36 15.30
N VAL A 177 -5.44 10.44 16.07
CA VAL A 177 -4.97 9.32 16.91
C VAL A 177 -5.99 8.98 17.98
N ALA A 178 -6.51 9.98 18.69
CA ALA A 178 -7.55 9.79 19.70
C ALA A 178 -8.82 9.19 19.11
N ALA A 179 -9.29 9.72 17.96
CA ALA A 179 -10.45 9.19 17.27
C ALA A 179 -10.24 7.73 16.82
N GLY A 180 -9.08 7.41 16.27
CA GLY A 180 -8.71 6.05 15.88
C GLY A 180 -8.73 5.07 17.05
N ALA A 181 -8.16 5.47 18.19
CA ALA A 181 -8.18 4.66 19.41
C ALA A 181 -9.61 4.44 19.94
N VAL A 182 -10.43 5.50 20.02
CA VAL A 182 -11.83 5.42 20.48
C VAL A 182 -12.65 4.52 19.55
N LEU A 183 -12.53 4.70 18.23
CA LEU A 183 -13.23 3.88 17.25
C LEU A 183 -12.79 2.41 17.30
N GLY A 184 -11.49 2.15 17.47
CA GLY A 184 -10.97 0.79 17.63
C GLY A 184 -11.55 0.09 18.86
N VAL A 185 -11.59 0.78 19.99
CA VAL A 185 -12.23 0.28 21.21
C VAL A 185 -13.72 0.02 20.99
N ALA A 186 -14.44 0.94 20.34
CA ALA A 186 -15.85 0.77 20.04
C ALA A 186 -16.13 -0.47 19.17
N VAL A 187 -15.29 -0.75 18.16
CA VAL A 187 -15.40 -1.95 17.33
C VAL A 187 -15.23 -3.23 18.15
N LEU A 188 -14.25 -3.27 19.07
CA LEU A 188 -14.03 -4.42 19.94
C LEU A 188 -15.20 -4.64 20.90
N PHE A 189 -15.72 -3.57 21.52
CA PHE A 189 -16.92 -3.67 22.36
C PHE A 189 -18.13 -4.16 21.58
N ALA A 190 -18.37 -3.63 20.38
CA ALA A 190 -19.45 -4.09 19.52
C ALA A 190 -19.32 -5.59 19.18
N ALA A 191 -18.12 -6.06 18.89
CA ALA A 191 -17.86 -7.49 18.65
C ALA A 191 -18.11 -8.37 19.89
N LEU A 192 -17.71 -7.89 21.08
CA LEU A 192 -17.99 -8.56 22.35
C LEU A 192 -19.49 -8.65 22.62
N PHE A 193 -20.25 -7.56 22.43
CA PHE A 193 -21.70 -7.56 22.59
C PHE A 193 -22.42 -8.42 21.56
N ALA A 194 -21.87 -8.53 20.35
CA ALA A 194 -22.36 -9.46 19.33
C ALA A 194 -22.02 -10.93 19.62
N GLY A 195 -21.35 -11.23 20.73
CA GLY A 195 -21.05 -12.58 21.20
C GLY A 195 -19.94 -13.29 20.42
N SER A 196 -19.21 -12.60 19.55
CA SER A 196 -18.08 -13.18 18.82
C SER A 196 -17.01 -12.15 18.48
N VAL A 197 -15.77 -12.42 18.93
CA VAL A 197 -14.60 -11.62 18.57
C VAL A 197 -13.90 -12.30 17.40
N SER A 198 -14.20 -11.84 16.19
CA SER A 198 -13.57 -12.36 14.98
C SER A 198 -12.17 -11.73 14.77
N PRO A 199 -11.25 -12.42 14.06
CA PRO A 199 -9.98 -11.82 13.64
C PRO A 199 -10.17 -10.53 12.84
N ALA A 200 -11.26 -10.41 12.08
CA ALA A 200 -11.62 -9.21 11.33
C ALA A 200 -11.91 -8.01 12.24
N ALA A 201 -12.65 -8.23 13.34
CA ALA A 201 -12.93 -7.18 14.32
C ALA A 201 -11.65 -6.71 15.02
N VAL A 202 -10.79 -7.65 15.42
CA VAL A 202 -9.51 -7.34 16.07
C VAL A 202 -8.60 -6.55 15.12
N LEU A 203 -8.41 -7.02 13.89
CA LEU A 203 -7.55 -6.33 12.92
C LEU A 203 -8.12 -4.98 12.47
N SER A 204 -9.44 -4.83 12.42
CA SER A 204 -10.06 -3.53 12.13
C SER A 204 -9.80 -2.53 13.27
N ALA A 205 -9.93 -2.98 14.52
CA ALA A 205 -9.60 -2.13 15.67
C ALA A 205 -8.12 -1.74 15.70
N VAL A 206 -7.23 -2.70 15.41
CA VAL A 206 -5.79 -2.43 15.26
C VAL A 206 -5.55 -1.43 14.14
N ALA A 207 -6.13 -1.62 12.95
CA ALA A 207 -5.94 -0.73 11.82
C ALA A 207 -6.43 0.69 12.12
N LEU A 208 -7.58 0.85 12.79
CA LEU A 208 -8.13 2.14 13.20
C LEU A 208 -7.20 2.90 14.16
N ALA A 209 -6.56 2.21 15.10
CA ALA A 209 -5.60 2.81 16.02
C ALA A 209 -4.24 3.07 15.35
N LEU A 210 -3.76 2.11 14.57
CA LEU A 210 -2.40 2.10 14.03
C LEU A 210 -2.24 3.11 12.89
N ALA A 211 -3.23 3.24 12.01
CA ALA A 211 -3.18 4.17 10.88
C ALA A 211 -2.81 5.60 11.33
N PRO A 212 -3.66 6.31 12.11
CA PRO A 212 -3.34 7.68 12.54
C PRO A 212 -2.06 7.77 13.37
N ALA A 213 -1.72 6.75 14.17
CA ALA A 213 -0.49 6.71 14.95
C ALA A 213 0.77 6.65 14.07
N LEU A 214 0.76 5.84 13.00
CA LEU A 214 1.87 5.76 12.05
C LEU A 214 2.07 7.07 11.32
N TYR A 215 1.01 7.74 10.85
CA TYR A 215 1.14 9.06 10.24
C TYR A 215 1.67 10.10 11.22
N TYR A 216 1.21 10.08 12.48
CA TYR A 216 1.74 10.96 13.50
C TYR A 216 3.25 10.75 13.67
N GLY A 217 3.71 9.50 13.88
CA GLY A 217 5.13 9.18 14.02
C GLY A 217 5.95 9.61 12.80
N LEU A 218 5.53 9.21 11.60
CA LEU A 218 6.20 9.53 10.34
C LEU A 218 6.25 11.04 10.02
N THR A 219 5.36 11.84 10.60
CA THR A 219 5.28 13.28 10.33
C THR A 219 5.85 14.17 11.41
N VAL A 220 6.05 13.66 12.61
CA VAL A 220 6.64 14.40 13.73
C VAL A 220 8.15 14.19 13.79
N GLU A 221 8.64 12.96 13.64
CA GLU A 221 10.09 12.67 13.72
C GLU A 221 10.89 13.33 12.60
N THR A 222 10.33 13.42 11.40
CA THR A 222 10.98 14.12 10.27
C THR A 222 11.08 15.64 10.50
N ALA A 223 10.18 16.23 11.30
CA ALA A 223 10.21 17.67 11.59
C ALA A 223 11.29 18.04 12.62
N SER A 224 11.88 17.05 13.31
CA SER A 224 13.01 17.28 14.22
C SER A 224 14.38 17.23 13.55
N PHE A 225 14.45 16.90 12.25
CA PHE A 225 15.68 16.85 11.46
C PHE A 225 15.75 17.89 10.33
N GLU A 226 14.71 18.72 10.18
CA GLU A 226 14.69 19.95 9.37
C GLU A 226 14.95 21.16 10.28
#